data_AF-W0DD30-F1
#
_entry.id   AF-W0DD30-F1
#
_cell.length_a   1.000
_cell.length_b   1.000
_cell.length_c   1.000
_cell.angle_alpha   90.00
_cell.angle_beta   90.00
_cell.angle_gamma   90.00
#
_symmetry.space_group_name_H-M   'P 1'
#
loop_
_entity.id
_entity.type
_entity.pdbx_description
1 polymer ?
#
loop_
_entity_poly.entity_id
_entity_poly.type
_entity_poly.pdbx_seq_one_letter_code
_entity_poly.pdbx_strand_id
1 'polypeptide(L)'
;MFGSVFVFFLHSCGIKASTQPLQPPIVEIKRLGEVVYLRSLEGEVIPEGFEKKEIGWVKRSSQGFCFKVKRLEGKSSNQCVGGLLEQEPAVKIDYQGDKAKVSFEGFDSYELYFSLENPWSEKKTSQGIELERDYVERCYFVVGKKGKDYSKPVKFCLEPLPHPPIREVERLEYRIVGDSVYLLWSYEPDRFFKEFVIFEGDKEIGTTTGYIFELKKRDKRTTYRVKVRSIYGKESRGVEVLYNP
;
A
#
# COMPACT_ATOMS: atom_id res chain seq x y z
N MET A 1 58.22 -47.69 -48.89
CA MET A 1 56.77 -47.48 -48.79
C MET A 1 56.52 -46.41 -47.74
N PHE A 2 55.80 -45.37 -48.15
CA PHE A 2 55.49 -44.18 -47.38
C PHE A 2 54.57 -44.48 -46.19
N GLY A 3 54.93 -44.00 -45.00
CA GLY A 3 54.06 -43.96 -43.83
C GLY A 3 54.15 -42.59 -43.19
N SER A 4 53.31 -41.68 -43.67
CA SER A 4 53.24 -40.27 -43.28
C SER A 4 52.78 -40.14 -41.82
N VAL A 5 53.62 -39.58 -40.94
CA VAL A 5 53.22 -39.19 -39.58
C VAL A 5 52.66 -37.77 -39.66
N PHE A 6 51.32 -37.68 -39.68
CA PHE A 6 50.60 -36.42 -39.58
C PHE A 6 50.73 -35.86 -38.16
N VAL A 7 51.59 -34.87 -37.96
CA VAL A 7 51.64 -34.08 -36.72
C VAL A 7 50.52 -33.05 -36.78
N PHE A 8 49.42 -33.32 -36.08
CA PHE A 8 48.37 -32.33 -35.82
C PHE A 8 48.89 -31.30 -34.82
N PHE A 9 49.40 -30.16 -35.30
CA PHE A 9 49.55 -28.96 -34.50
C PHE A 9 48.17 -28.38 -34.18
N LEU A 10 47.54 -28.85 -33.10
CA LEU A 10 46.39 -28.18 -32.49
C LEU A 10 46.87 -26.83 -31.95
N HIS A 11 46.73 -25.78 -32.77
CA HIS A 11 46.83 -24.40 -32.31
C HIS A 11 45.65 -24.14 -31.37
N SER A 12 45.87 -24.34 -30.06
CA SER A 12 44.95 -23.85 -29.05
C SER A 12 44.94 -22.33 -29.14
N CYS A 13 43.96 -21.77 -29.85
CA CYS A 13 43.58 -20.38 -29.68
C CYS A 13 43.10 -20.23 -28.23
N GLY A 14 44.01 -19.81 -27.36
CA GLY A 14 43.67 -19.38 -26.02
C GLY A 14 42.78 -18.16 -26.14
N ILE A 15 41.46 -18.38 -26.06
CA ILE A 15 40.51 -17.30 -25.82
C ILE A 15 40.88 -16.75 -24.44
N LYS A 16 41.67 -15.68 -24.41
CA LYS A 16 41.81 -14.83 -23.22
C LYS A 16 40.46 -14.17 -23.04
N ALA A 17 39.54 -14.87 -22.35
CA ALA A 17 38.37 -14.24 -21.80
C ALA A 17 38.87 -13.03 -21.01
N SER A 18 38.40 -11.84 -21.37
CA SER A 18 38.66 -10.63 -20.62
C SER A 18 38.05 -10.83 -19.24
N THR A 19 38.84 -11.30 -18.28
CA THR A 19 38.42 -11.42 -16.90
C THR A 19 38.46 -10.03 -16.30
N GLN A 20 37.42 -9.25 -16.57
CA GLN A 20 37.19 -8.03 -15.79
C GLN A 20 37.20 -8.44 -14.31
N PRO A 21 37.95 -7.72 -13.45
CA PRO A 21 38.01 -8.05 -12.04
C PRO A 21 36.59 -8.08 -11.49
N LEU A 22 36.23 -9.16 -10.79
CA LEU A 22 34.90 -9.31 -10.20
C LEU A 22 34.50 -8.02 -9.46
N GLN A 23 33.34 -7.44 -9.75
CA GLN A 23 33.00 -6.18 -9.11
C GLN A 23 32.73 -6.36 -7.61
N PRO A 24 32.95 -5.33 -6.77
CA PRO A 24 32.49 -5.35 -5.39
C PRO A 24 30.98 -5.62 -5.30
N PRO A 25 30.46 -6.17 -4.18
CA PRO A 25 29.02 -6.32 -4.00
C PRO A 25 28.33 -4.95 -4.06
N ILE A 26 27.28 -4.87 -4.90
CA ILE A 26 26.43 -3.70 -5.04
C ILE A 26 25.15 -3.99 -4.26
N VAL A 27 24.90 -3.17 -3.25
CA VAL A 27 23.76 -3.34 -2.34
C VAL A 27 22.98 -2.04 -2.23
N GLU A 28 21.70 -2.18 -1.96
CA GLU A 28 20.85 -1.07 -1.56
C GLU A 28 20.58 -1.18 -0.06
N ILE A 29 20.70 -0.05 0.65
CA ILE A 29 20.53 0.04 2.10
C ILE A 29 19.44 1.06 2.41
N LYS A 30 18.50 0.68 3.27
CA LYS A 30 17.41 1.52 3.75
C LYS A 30 17.32 1.50 5.27
N ARG A 31 16.93 2.61 5.87
CA ARG A 31 16.65 2.70 7.31
C ARG A 31 15.23 3.23 7.49
N LEU A 32 14.40 2.48 8.21
CA LEU A 32 13.09 2.92 8.69
C LEU A 32 13.09 2.82 10.21
N GLY A 33 13.27 3.95 10.88
CA GLY A 33 13.43 3.98 12.33
C GLY A 33 14.65 3.19 12.80
N GLU A 34 14.43 2.22 13.68
CA GLU A 34 15.48 1.35 14.22
C GLU A 34 15.82 0.17 13.31
N VAL A 35 15.14 -0.01 12.18
CA VAL A 35 15.33 -1.16 11.30
C VAL A 35 16.12 -0.74 10.07
N VAL A 36 17.23 -1.45 9.82
CA VAL A 36 18.05 -1.32 8.62
C VAL A 36 17.82 -2.52 7.73
N TYR A 37 17.45 -2.25 6.49
CA TYR A 37 17.20 -3.21 5.44
C TYR A 37 18.34 -3.16 4.44
N LEU A 38 18.71 -4.33 3.91
CA LEU A 38 19.68 -4.46 2.85
C LEU A 38 19.18 -5.48 1.83
N ARG A 39 19.25 -5.12 0.54
CA ARG A 39 19.08 -6.09 -0.55
C ARG A 39 20.27 -6.03 -1.50
N SER A 40 20.59 -7.16 -2.09
CA SER A 40 21.56 -7.21 -3.18
C SER A 40 20.94 -6.62 -4.44
N LEU A 41 21.70 -5.81 -5.16
CA LEU A 41 21.33 -5.39 -6.52
C LEU A 41 21.98 -6.29 -7.57
N GLU A 42 23.04 -7.02 -7.21
CA GLU A 42 23.77 -7.91 -8.11
C GLU A 42 24.36 -9.09 -7.35
N GLY A 43 24.01 -10.31 -7.78
CA GLY A 43 24.53 -11.56 -7.20
C GLY A 43 24.09 -11.79 -5.74
N GLU A 44 24.50 -12.93 -5.18
CA GLU A 44 24.22 -13.23 -3.78
C GLU A 44 25.27 -12.62 -2.85
N VAL A 45 24.80 -12.04 -1.75
CA VAL A 45 25.64 -11.39 -0.74
C VAL A 45 25.24 -11.81 0.67
N ILE A 46 26.24 -11.83 1.55
CA ILE A 46 26.11 -12.10 2.98
C ILE A 46 26.63 -10.88 3.76
N PRO A 47 25.73 -10.02 4.27
CA PRO A 47 26.10 -8.91 5.16
C PRO A 47 26.31 -9.37 6.61
N GLU A 48 27.38 -8.89 7.25
CA GLU A 48 27.72 -9.26 8.62
C GLU A 48 26.72 -8.68 9.66
N GLY A 49 26.18 -9.56 10.50
CA GLY A 49 25.30 -9.18 11.63
C GLY A 49 23.87 -8.82 11.22
N PHE A 50 23.42 -9.21 10.03
CA PHE A 50 22.03 -9.11 9.59
C PHE A 50 21.38 -10.49 9.57
N GLU A 51 20.06 -10.51 9.76
CA GLU A 51 19.23 -11.70 9.64
C GLU A 51 18.58 -11.74 8.24
N LYS A 52 18.56 -12.92 7.59
CA LYS A 52 17.88 -13.09 6.30
C LYS A 52 16.37 -13.19 6.50
N LYS A 53 15.59 -12.36 5.80
CA LYS A 53 14.13 -12.35 5.73
C LYS A 53 13.67 -12.36 4.27
N GLU A 54 12.37 -12.51 4.05
CA GLU A 54 11.76 -12.52 2.71
C GLU A 54 12.05 -11.24 1.92
N ILE A 55 11.94 -10.08 2.59
CA ILE A 55 12.17 -8.74 2.01
C ILE A 55 13.65 -8.36 1.86
N GLY A 56 14.57 -9.24 2.23
CA GLY A 56 16.02 -8.99 2.24
C GLY A 56 16.67 -9.25 3.60
N TRP A 57 17.82 -8.63 3.83
CA TRP A 57 18.57 -8.72 5.08
C TRP A 57 18.15 -7.62 6.04
N VAL A 58 17.95 -7.96 7.31
CA VAL A 58 17.42 -7.04 8.33
C VAL A 58 18.32 -6.99 9.55
N LYS A 59 18.56 -5.78 10.07
CA LYS A 59 19.24 -5.57 11.36
C LYS A 59 18.57 -4.45 12.14
N ARG A 60 18.36 -4.64 13.44
CA ARG A 60 17.84 -3.62 14.35
C ARG A 60 18.99 -2.87 15.02
N SER A 61 19.00 -1.54 14.91
CA SER A 61 19.91 -0.65 15.63
C SER A 61 19.47 0.81 15.48
N SER A 62 19.42 1.58 16.56
CA SER A 62 19.21 3.03 16.53
C SER A 62 20.48 3.80 16.18
N GLN A 63 21.66 3.25 16.42
CA GLN A 63 22.95 3.90 16.16
C GLN A 63 23.40 3.69 14.71
N GLY A 64 24.26 4.59 14.22
CA GLY A 64 24.99 4.39 12.97
C GLY A 64 26.06 3.32 13.12
N PHE A 65 26.31 2.54 12.08
CA PHE A 65 27.31 1.48 12.09
C PHE A 65 27.85 1.17 10.70
N CYS A 66 29.04 0.57 10.67
CA CYS A 66 29.62 0.00 9.47
C CYS A 66 29.65 -1.53 9.57
N PHE A 67 29.57 -2.21 8.43
CA PHE A 67 29.56 -3.66 8.33
C PHE A 67 30.16 -4.10 6.99
N LYS A 68 30.64 -5.34 6.94
CA LYS A 68 31.17 -5.92 5.72
C LYS A 68 30.08 -6.69 4.99
N VAL A 69 30.03 -6.53 3.68
CA VAL A 69 29.21 -7.32 2.75
C VAL A 69 30.13 -8.20 1.94
N LYS A 70 29.90 -9.52 1.94
CA LYS A 70 30.70 -10.50 1.19
C LYS A 70 29.88 -11.10 0.06
N ARG A 71 30.42 -11.17 -1.16
CA ARG A 71 29.92 -12.07 -2.21
C ARG A 71 30.32 -13.50 -1.84
N LEU A 72 29.56 -14.49 -2.31
CA LEU A 72 29.95 -15.90 -2.21
C LEU A 72 31.30 -16.17 -2.90
N GLU A 73 31.60 -15.42 -3.97
CA GLU A 73 32.83 -15.49 -4.76
C GLU A 73 34.03 -14.79 -4.07
N GLY A 74 33.90 -14.38 -2.80
CA GLY A 74 35.00 -13.97 -1.93
C GLY A 74 35.33 -12.47 -1.89
N LYS A 75 34.82 -11.65 -2.82
CA LYS A 75 35.01 -10.18 -2.74
C LYS A 75 34.10 -9.55 -1.70
N SER A 76 34.63 -8.57 -0.99
CA SER A 76 33.91 -7.87 0.07
C SER A 76 34.00 -6.36 -0.05
N SER A 77 32.98 -5.66 0.44
CA SER A 77 32.97 -4.20 0.58
C SER A 77 32.52 -3.82 1.99
N ASN A 78 33.06 -2.70 2.50
CA ASN A 78 32.59 -2.10 3.74
C ASN A 78 31.47 -1.11 3.40
N GLN A 79 30.34 -1.23 4.09
CA GLN A 79 29.19 -0.35 3.96
C GLN A 79 28.92 0.32 5.31
N CYS A 80 28.44 1.55 5.29
CA CYS A 80 28.09 2.29 6.50
C CYS A 80 26.71 2.91 6.35
N VAL A 81 25.93 2.84 7.41
CA VAL A 81 24.60 3.48 7.53
C VAL A 81 24.64 4.45 8.71
N GLY A 82 24.02 5.62 8.54
CA GLY A 82 23.89 6.57 9.65
C GLY A 82 22.90 6.10 10.71
N GLY A 83 22.74 6.91 11.74
CA GLY A 83 21.89 6.64 12.90
C GLY A 83 20.46 7.12 12.72
N LEU A 84 19.68 6.90 13.78
CA LEU A 84 18.34 7.41 13.96
C LEU A 84 18.38 8.77 14.65
N LEU A 85 17.72 9.76 14.05
CA LEU A 85 17.52 11.09 14.61
C LEU A 85 16.20 11.12 15.40
N GLU A 86 16.22 11.78 16.55
CA GLU A 86 15.00 12.03 17.35
C GLU A 86 14.13 13.15 16.76
N GLN A 87 14.71 14.03 15.92
CA GLN A 87 13.93 15.03 15.21
C GLN A 87 12.96 14.35 14.23
N GLU A 88 11.73 14.85 14.17
CA GLU A 88 10.72 14.40 13.22
C GLU A 88 10.55 15.40 12.07
N PRO A 89 10.29 14.92 10.83
CA PRO A 89 9.95 15.78 9.70
C PRO A 89 8.63 16.50 9.97
N ALA A 90 8.62 17.83 9.78
CA ALA A 90 7.38 18.60 9.84
C ALA A 90 6.63 18.45 8.50
N VAL A 91 5.33 18.19 8.57
CA VAL A 91 4.45 17.97 7.41
C VAL A 91 3.43 19.10 7.34
N LYS A 92 3.34 19.76 6.19
CA LYS A 92 2.30 20.75 5.88
C LYS A 92 1.50 20.27 4.67
N ILE A 93 0.17 20.29 4.78
CA ILE A 93 -0.73 19.84 3.72
C ILE A 93 -1.58 21.03 3.28
N ASP A 94 -1.54 21.33 1.99
CA ASP A 94 -2.41 22.32 1.34
C ASP A 94 -3.33 21.60 0.34
N TYR A 95 -4.64 21.73 0.52
CA TYR A 95 -5.64 21.03 -0.28
C TYR A 95 -6.05 21.84 -1.50
N GLN A 96 -5.90 21.25 -2.68
CA GLN A 96 -6.19 21.87 -3.97
C GLN A 96 -7.14 20.95 -4.76
N GLY A 97 -8.44 21.06 -4.47
CA GLY A 97 -9.47 20.24 -5.13
C GLY A 97 -9.28 18.74 -4.85
N ASP A 98 -9.05 17.97 -5.91
CA ASP A 98 -8.79 16.52 -5.89
C ASP A 98 -7.35 16.15 -5.50
N LYS A 99 -6.50 17.14 -5.24
CA LYS A 99 -5.09 16.96 -4.90
C LYS A 99 -4.74 17.60 -3.57
N ALA A 100 -3.64 17.14 -3.00
CA ALA A 100 -3.01 17.71 -1.82
C ALA A 100 -1.54 17.97 -2.11
N LYS A 101 -1.11 19.22 -1.97
CA LYS A 101 0.30 19.59 -1.99
C LYS A 101 0.86 19.39 -0.59
N VAL A 102 1.75 18.42 -0.45
CA VAL A 102 2.38 18.09 0.83
C VAL A 102 3.81 18.60 0.81
N SER A 103 4.14 19.47 1.76
CA SER A 103 5.48 20.02 1.94
C SER A 103 6.11 19.47 3.21
N PHE A 104 7.43 19.25 3.15
CA PHE A 104 8.21 18.69 4.25
C PHE A 104 9.32 19.65 4.68
N GLU A 105 9.56 19.76 5.98
CA GLU A 105 10.59 20.66 6.55
C GLU A 105 11.44 19.97 7.62
N GLY A 106 12.64 20.49 7.88
CA GLY A 106 13.58 20.01 8.91
C GLY A 106 14.74 19.11 8.47
N PHE A 107 14.77 18.65 7.21
CA PHE A 107 15.76 17.70 6.67
C PHE A 107 16.23 18.07 5.26
N ASP A 108 17.31 17.44 4.78
CA ASP A 108 17.89 17.73 3.45
C ASP A 108 17.07 17.10 2.32
N SER A 109 16.44 15.96 2.60
CA SER A 109 15.59 15.22 1.65
C SER A 109 14.64 14.29 2.40
N TYR A 110 13.64 13.77 1.68
CA TYR A 110 12.55 12.98 2.22
C TYR A 110 12.27 11.75 1.37
N GLU A 111 11.89 10.67 2.04
CA GLU A 111 11.43 9.43 1.44
C GLU A 111 9.99 9.15 1.90
N LEU A 112 9.07 9.09 0.96
CA LEU A 112 7.64 8.87 1.20
C LEU A 112 7.27 7.42 0.91
N TYR A 113 6.49 6.83 1.81
CA TYR A 113 6.02 5.46 1.76
C TYR A 113 4.50 5.40 1.90
N PHE A 114 3.84 4.56 1.11
CA PHE A 114 2.44 4.22 1.33
C PHE A 114 2.27 3.20 2.46
N SER A 115 3.21 2.24 2.56
CA SER A 115 3.29 1.25 3.62
C SER A 115 4.75 1.04 4.02
N LEU A 116 5.00 0.77 5.31
CA LEU A 116 6.33 0.43 5.84
C LEU A 116 6.69 -1.05 5.64
N GLU A 117 5.76 -1.88 5.16
CA GLU A 117 6.00 -3.31 4.89
C GLU A 117 7.00 -3.52 3.76
N ASN A 118 7.00 -2.61 2.77
CA ASN A 118 7.94 -2.62 1.67
C ASN A 118 8.89 -1.40 1.72
N PRO A 119 10.09 -1.55 2.31
CA PRO A 119 11.06 -0.45 2.47
C PRO A 119 11.67 0.05 1.15
N TRP A 120 11.39 -0.64 0.04
CA TRP A 120 11.92 -0.36 -1.30
C TRP A 120 10.92 0.39 -2.20
N SER A 121 9.76 0.76 -1.67
CA SER A 121 8.65 1.37 -2.42
C SER A 121 8.65 2.89 -2.39
N GLU A 122 9.76 3.52 -1.97
CA GLU A 122 9.75 4.94 -1.66
C GLU A 122 9.60 5.83 -2.88
N LYS A 123 9.01 7.02 -2.65
CA LYS A 123 9.12 8.19 -3.53
C LYS A 123 10.01 9.22 -2.86
N LYS A 124 11.09 9.61 -3.55
CA LYS A 124 12.06 10.60 -3.05
C LYS A 124 11.63 12.01 -3.42
N THR A 125 11.82 12.97 -2.51
CA THR A 125 11.62 14.40 -2.77
C THR A 125 12.52 15.26 -1.89
N SER A 126 12.86 16.47 -2.32
CA SER A 126 13.62 17.44 -1.54
C SER A 126 12.75 18.44 -0.77
N GLN A 127 11.55 18.76 -1.26
CA GLN A 127 10.73 19.86 -0.72
C GLN A 127 9.25 19.51 -0.54
N GLY A 128 8.76 18.47 -1.21
CA GLY A 128 7.34 18.09 -1.16
C GLY A 128 6.87 17.24 -2.33
N ILE A 129 5.62 16.82 -2.29
CA ILE A 129 4.99 16.00 -3.32
C ILE A 129 3.53 16.41 -3.50
N GLU A 130 3.01 16.24 -4.71
CA GLU A 130 1.57 16.30 -4.95
C GLU A 130 0.99 14.89 -4.86
N LEU A 131 -0.06 14.73 -4.05
CA LEU A 131 -0.74 13.46 -3.85
C LEU A 131 -2.22 13.59 -4.24
N GLU A 132 -2.74 12.55 -4.88
CA GLU A 132 -4.16 12.45 -5.21
C GLU A 132 -4.96 12.14 -3.96
N ARG A 133 -6.07 12.86 -3.79
CA ARG A 133 -7.09 12.58 -2.79
C ARG A 133 -8.08 11.56 -3.35
N ASP A 134 -8.73 10.86 -2.44
CA ASP A 134 -9.77 9.89 -2.76
C ASP A 134 -10.97 10.13 -1.85
N TYR A 135 -12.09 9.45 -2.08
CA TYR A 135 -13.26 9.50 -1.21
C TYR A 135 -13.09 8.75 0.11
N VAL A 136 -11.92 8.14 0.31
CA VAL A 136 -11.47 7.50 1.55
C VAL A 136 -10.17 8.12 2.03
N GLU A 137 -9.97 8.13 3.35
CA GLU A 137 -8.73 8.60 3.96
C GLU A 137 -7.55 7.76 3.47
N ARG A 138 -6.48 8.44 3.04
CA ARG A 138 -5.23 7.80 2.62
C ARG A 138 -4.09 8.27 3.51
N CYS A 139 -3.42 7.32 4.14
CA CYS A 139 -2.28 7.61 5.02
C CYS A 139 -0.97 7.21 4.37
N TYR A 140 0.06 7.97 4.68
CA TYR A 140 1.42 7.81 4.21
C TYR A 140 2.39 7.95 5.37
N PHE A 141 3.62 7.49 5.16
CA PHE A 141 4.72 7.67 6.08
C PHE A 141 5.83 8.45 5.39
N VAL A 142 6.41 9.43 6.08
CA VAL A 142 7.57 10.17 5.59
C VAL A 142 8.75 9.97 6.51
N VAL A 143 9.92 9.79 5.92
CA VAL A 143 11.21 9.72 6.61
C VAL A 143 12.06 10.87 6.11
N GLY A 144 12.56 11.69 7.03
CA GLY A 144 13.53 12.75 6.76
C GLY A 144 14.95 12.20 6.77
N LYS A 145 15.79 12.68 5.85
CA LYS A 145 17.20 12.31 5.75
C LYS A 145 18.09 13.54 5.86
N LYS A 146 19.10 13.45 6.74
CA LYS A 146 20.12 14.49 6.95
C LYS A 146 21.51 13.86 6.83
N GLY A 147 22.23 14.15 5.76
CA GLY A 147 23.45 13.42 5.42
C GLY A 147 23.22 11.90 5.31
N LYS A 148 23.79 11.11 6.23
CA LYS A 148 23.60 9.64 6.30
C LYS A 148 22.55 9.20 7.33
N ASP A 149 22.06 10.12 8.15
CA ASP A 149 21.16 9.85 9.25
C ASP A 149 19.70 10.01 8.80
N TYR A 150 18.80 9.29 9.47
CA TYR A 150 17.38 9.22 9.12
C TYR A 150 16.51 9.49 10.35
N SER A 151 15.36 10.11 10.16
CA SER A 151 14.33 10.25 11.21
C SER A 151 13.58 8.94 11.44
N LYS A 152 12.77 8.91 12.50
CA LYS A 152 11.66 7.95 12.61
C LYS A 152 10.63 8.22 11.50
N PRO A 153 9.93 7.19 10.98
CA PRO A 153 8.83 7.40 10.05
C PRO A 153 7.67 8.11 10.74
N VAL A 154 7.21 9.22 10.15
CA VAL A 154 6.05 9.98 10.63
C VAL A 154 4.86 9.69 9.75
N LYS A 155 3.74 9.29 10.37
CA LYS A 155 2.48 9.06 9.67
C LYS A 155 1.73 10.38 9.48
N PHE A 156 1.21 10.61 8.28
CA PHE A 156 0.21 11.65 8.02
C PHE A 156 -0.88 11.10 7.11
N CYS A 157 -2.07 11.68 7.17
CA CYS A 157 -3.20 11.25 6.35
C CYS A 157 -3.78 12.44 5.58
N LEU A 158 -4.24 12.16 4.37
CA LEU A 158 -4.97 13.14 3.56
C LEU A 158 -6.45 13.02 3.86
N GLU A 159 -7.09 14.16 4.07
CA GLU A 159 -8.53 14.23 4.23
C GLU A 159 -9.24 13.73 2.97
N PRO A 160 -10.24 12.85 3.12
CA PRO A 160 -11.01 12.35 1.99
C PRO A 160 -11.73 13.49 1.27
N LEU A 161 -12.00 13.29 0.00
CA LEU A 161 -12.92 14.12 -0.75
C LEU A 161 -14.32 14.01 -0.14
N PRO A 162 -15.14 15.07 -0.23
CA PRO A 162 -16.56 14.95 0.03
C PRO A 162 -17.12 13.79 -0.79
N HIS A 163 -17.75 12.83 -0.12
CA HIS A 163 -18.29 11.66 -0.80
C HIS A 163 -19.26 12.11 -1.90
N PRO A 164 -19.27 11.48 -3.09
CA PRO A 164 -20.23 11.82 -4.12
C PRO A 164 -21.65 11.66 -3.54
N PRO A 165 -22.62 12.49 -3.94
CA PRO A 165 -24.00 12.32 -3.50
C PRO A 165 -24.47 10.89 -3.81
N ILE A 166 -24.94 10.18 -2.78
CA ILE A 166 -25.50 8.84 -2.95
C ILE A 166 -26.99 9.03 -3.24
N ARG A 167 -27.44 8.52 -4.39
CA ARG A 167 -28.86 8.54 -4.73
C ARG A 167 -29.64 7.66 -3.75
N GLU A 168 -30.84 8.09 -3.41
CA GLU A 168 -31.76 7.27 -2.62
C GLU A 168 -32.42 6.22 -3.51
N VAL A 169 -32.94 5.15 -2.90
CA VAL A 169 -33.86 4.26 -3.62
C VAL A 169 -35.15 5.01 -3.94
N GLU A 170 -35.81 4.62 -5.03
CA GLU A 170 -37.07 5.19 -5.46
C GLU A 170 -38.21 4.19 -5.23
N ARG A 171 -39.43 4.71 -5.02
CA ARG A 171 -40.67 3.91 -5.00
C ARG A 171 -40.61 2.70 -4.06
N LEU A 172 -40.07 2.90 -2.85
CA LEU A 172 -40.08 1.84 -1.83
C LEU A 172 -41.53 1.52 -1.45
N GLU A 173 -41.95 0.29 -1.72
CA GLU A 173 -43.26 -0.25 -1.39
C GLU A 173 -43.12 -1.62 -0.70
N TYR A 174 -44.20 -2.08 -0.07
CA TYR A 174 -44.27 -3.44 0.43
C TYR A 174 -45.48 -4.18 -0.13
N ARG A 175 -45.35 -5.51 -0.27
CA ARG A 175 -46.44 -6.41 -0.65
C ARG A 175 -46.50 -7.58 0.30
N ILE A 176 -47.71 -7.98 0.68
CA ILE A 176 -47.95 -9.14 1.53
C ILE A 176 -48.42 -10.28 0.63
N VAL A 177 -47.73 -11.42 0.68
CA VAL A 177 -48.11 -12.64 -0.05
C VAL A 177 -47.96 -13.82 0.90
N GLY A 178 -49.08 -14.43 1.28
CA GLY A 178 -49.10 -15.47 2.32
C GLY A 178 -48.54 -14.95 3.65
N ASP A 179 -47.53 -15.65 4.18
CA ASP A 179 -46.85 -15.30 5.43
C ASP A 179 -45.57 -14.46 5.22
N SER A 180 -45.35 -13.96 4.00
CA SER A 180 -44.19 -13.14 3.64
C SER A 180 -44.57 -11.70 3.33
N VAL A 181 -43.67 -10.78 3.68
CA VAL A 181 -43.67 -9.37 3.31
C VAL A 181 -42.49 -9.14 2.39
N TYR A 182 -42.75 -8.63 1.19
CA TYR A 182 -41.72 -8.27 0.22
C TYR A 182 -41.57 -6.76 0.21
N LEU A 183 -40.37 -6.26 0.50
CA LEU A 183 -39.99 -4.87 0.24
C LEU A 183 -39.51 -4.80 -1.20
N LEU A 184 -40.05 -3.86 -1.99
CA LEU A 184 -39.67 -3.65 -3.38
C LEU A 184 -39.29 -2.18 -3.57
N TRP A 185 -38.24 -1.93 -4.35
CA TRP A 185 -37.80 -0.59 -4.68
C TRP A 185 -37.24 -0.52 -6.09
N SER A 186 -37.06 0.69 -6.60
CA SER A 186 -36.35 0.97 -7.85
C SER A 186 -35.07 1.73 -7.54
N TYR A 187 -34.03 1.52 -8.33
CA TYR A 187 -32.79 2.28 -8.22
C TYR A 187 -32.04 2.18 -9.54
N GLU A 188 -31.33 3.24 -9.92
CA GLU A 188 -30.50 3.25 -11.12
C GLU A 188 -29.03 3.26 -10.68
N PRO A 189 -28.32 2.12 -10.75
CA PRO A 189 -26.95 2.01 -10.25
C PRO A 189 -25.99 2.95 -10.97
N ASP A 190 -25.21 3.70 -10.21
CA ASP A 190 -24.04 4.41 -10.72
C ASP A 190 -22.75 3.62 -10.42
N ARG A 191 -21.61 4.17 -10.85
CA ARG A 191 -20.29 3.57 -10.61
C ARG A 191 -19.90 3.44 -9.13
N PHE A 192 -20.64 4.09 -8.23
CA PHE A 192 -20.37 4.09 -6.80
C PHE A 192 -21.29 3.14 -6.02
N PHE A 193 -22.33 2.59 -6.65
CA PHE A 193 -23.22 1.61 -6.03
C PHE A 193 -22.48 0.33 -5.64
N LYS A 194 -22.73 -0.16 -4.42
CA LYS A 194 -22.27 -1.46 -3.95
C LYS A 194 -23.43 -2.40 -3.64
N GLU A 195 -24.32 -1.98 -2.75
CA GLU A 195 -25.43 -2.79 -2.25
C GLU A 195 -26.53 -1.93 -1.62
N PHE A 196 -27.70 -2.53 -1.41
CA PHE A 196 -28.76 -1.99 -0.56
C PHE A 196 -28.62 -2.54 0.86
N VAL A 197 -28.95 -1.72 1.84
CA VAL A 197 -28.94 -2.06 3.26
C VAL A 197 -30.34 -1.87 3.82
N ILE A 198 -30.90 -2.94 4.37
CA ILE A 198 -32.28 -2.96 4.85
C ILE A 198 -32.28 -2.87 6.36
N PHE A 199 -33.12 -1.99 6.89
CA PHE A 199 -33.31 -1.77 8.30
C PHE A 199 -34.76 -2.02 8.72
N GLU A 200 -34.92 -2.59 9.92
CA GLU A 200 -36.15 -2.64 10.70
C GLU A 200 -36.00 -1.64 11.86
N GLY A 201 -36.67 -0.49 11.76
CA GLY A 201 -36.36 0.67 12.62
C GLY A 201 -34.90 1.09 12.47
N ASP A 202 -34.15 1.01 13.57
CA ASP A 202 -32.71 1.33 13.59
C ASP A 202 -31.79 0.11 13.46
N LYS A 203 -32.35 -1.10 13.35
CA LYS A 203 -31.57 -2.34 13.25
C LYS A 203 -31.36 -2.75 11.80
N GLU A 204 -30.11 -2.91 11.38
CA GLU A 204 -29.79 -3.57 10.11
C GLU A 204 -30.25 -5.04 10.16
N ILE A 205 -31.06 -5.45 9.19
CA ILE A 205 -31.60 -6.82 9.10
C ILE A 205 -31.04 -7.60 7.91
N GLY A 206 -30.35 -6.94 6.98
CA GLY A 206 -29.62 -7.59 5.89
C GLY A 206 -29.19 -6.63 4.79
N THR A 207 -28.42 -7.16 3.85
CA THR A 207 -28.01 -6.47 2.63
C THR A 207 -28.36 -7.29 1.39
N THR A 208 -28.49 -6.63 0.26
CA THR A 208 -28.73 -7.28 -1.03
C THR A 208 -28.31 -6.37 -2.18
N THR A 209 -27.98 -6.95 -3.34
CA THR A 209 -27.84 -6.20 -4.60
C THR A 209 -29.12 -6.22 -5.44
N GLY A 210 -30.10 -7.04 -5.05
CA GLY A 210 -31.41 -7.14 -5.71
C GLY A 210 -32.35 -6.02 -5.33
N TYR A 211 -33.43 -5.86 -6.08
CA TYR A 211 -34.44 -4.81 -5.89
C TYR A 211 -35.64 -5.26 -5.03
N ILE A 212 -35.47 -6.39 -4.35
CA ILE A 212 -36.48 -7.02 -3.51
C ILE A 212 -35.83 -7.63 -2.27
N PHE A 213 -36.51 -7.52 -1.13
CA PHE A 213 -36.11 -8.15 0.13
C PHE A 213 -37.30 -8.85 0.77
N GLU A 214 -37.16 -10.14 1.07
CA GLU A 214 -38.20 -10.95 1.69
C GLU A 214 -38.06 -10.97 3.21
N LEU A 215 -39.19 -10.78 3.89
CA LEU A 215 -39.33 -10.78 5.34
C LEU A 215 -40.48 -11.68 5.74
N LYS A 216 -40.44 -12.20 6.97
CA LYS A 216 -41.61 -12.84 7.57
C LYS A 216 -42.62 -11.78 7.99
N LYS A 217 -43.91 -12.08 7.81
CA LYS A 217 -45.01 -11.26 8.31
C LYS A 217 -44.90 -11.03 9.82
N ARG A 218 -45.33 -9.84 10.26
CA ARG A 218 -45.32 -9.43 11.68
C ARG A 218 -46.70 -8.95 12.07
N ASP A 219 -47.08 -9.14 13.33
CA ASP A 219 -48.37 -8.65 13.83
C ASP A 219 -48.31 -7.21 14.34
N LYS A 220 -47.14 -6.57 14.25
CA LYS A 220 -46.91 -5.22 14.74
C LYS A 220 -46.58 -4.29 13.58
N ARG A 221 -47.06 -3.05 13.70
CA ARG A 221 -46.67 -1.94 12.84
C ARG A 221 -45.17 -1.68 12.98
N THR A 222 -44.47 -1.59 11.85
CA THR A 222 -43.01 -1.50 11.79
C THR A 222 -42.59 -0.57 10.67
N THR A 223 -41.54 0.23 10.88
CA THR A 223 -40.95 1.02 9.80
C THR A 223 -39.78 0.24 9.21
N TYR A 224 -39.81 0.02 7.89
CA TYR A 224 -38.68 -0.50 7.15
C TYR A 224 -38.00 0.64 6.42
N ARG A 225 -36.67 0.63 6.40
CA ARG A 225 -35.86 1.61 5.67
C ARG A 225 -34.89 0.90 4.76
N VAL A 226 -34.81 1.33 3.51
CA VAL A 226 -33.83 0.84 2.55
C VAL A 226 -32.87 1.97 2.23
N LYS A 227 -31.58 1.73 2.47
CA LYS A 227 -30.47 2.63 2.15
C LYS A 227 -29.65 2.08 0.99
N VAL A 228 -28.93 2.95 0.31
CA VAL A 228 -27.89 2.58 -0.64
C VAL A 228 -26.53 2.72 0.03
N ARG A 229 -25.70 1.68 -0.04
CA ARG A 229 -24.30 1.72 0.40
C ARG A 229 -23.39 1.78 -0.83
N SER A 230 -22.43 2.70 -0.77
CA SER A 230 -21.44 2.89 -1.82
C SER A 230 -20.25 1.93 -1.71
N ILE A 231 -19.43 1.86 -2.76
CA ILE A 231 -18.15 1.13 -2.75
C ILE A 231 -17.17 1.66 -1.68
N TYR A 232 -17.34 2.90 -1.24
CA TYR A 232 -16.54 3.53 -0.18
C TYR A 232 -17.15 3.36 1.22
N GLY A 233 -18.25 2.60 1.35
CA GLY A 233 -18.88 2.27 2.63
C GLY A 233 -19.76 3.37 3.23
N LYS A 234 -19.97 4.49 2.54
CA LYS A 234 -20.95 5.50 2.94
C LYS A 234 -22.36 5.07 2.54
N GLU A 235 -23.33 5.37 3.39
CA GLU A 235 -24.74 5.06 3.19
C GLU A 235 -25.56 6.32 2.88
N SER A 236 -26.62 6.16 2.08
CA SER A 236 -27.64 7.19 1.88
C SER A 236 -28.48 7.40 3.15
N ARG A 237 -29.36 8.41 3.17
CA ARG A 237 -30.28 8.62 4.31
C ARG A 237 -31.29 7.49 4.43
N GLY A 238 -31.69 6.94 3.29
CA GLY A 238 -32.64 5.86 3.15
C GLY A 238 -34.06 6.36 2.94
N VAL A 239 -34.85 5.54 2.25
CA VAL A 239 -36.30 5.73 2.11
C VAL A 239 -37.00 4.78 3.05
N GLU A 240 -38.05 5.27 3.69
CA GLU A 240 -38.82 4.52 4.68
C GLU A 240 -40.20 4.15 4.11
N VAL A 241 -40.64 2.95 4.47
CA VAL A 241 -42.02 2.52 4.28
C VAL A 241 -42.56 1.99 5.59
N LEU A 242 -43.76 2.45 5.92
CA LEU A 242 -44.45 2.03 7.11
C LEU A 242 -45.27 0.78 6.81
N TYR A 243 -44.82 -0.35 7.34
CA TYR A 243 -45.60 -1.58 7.33
C TYR A 243 -46.72 -1.51 8.37
N ASN A 244 -47.95 -1.68 7.90
CA ASN A 244 -49.12 -1.86 8.74
C ASN A 244 -49.78 -3.21 8.38
N PRO A 245 -49.76 -4.20 9.29
CA PRO A 245 -50.22 -5.56 9.04
C PRO A 245 -51.71 -5.69 8.73
#